data_AF-X1L240-F1
#
_entry.id   AF-X1L240-F1
#
_cell.length_a   1.000
_cell.length_b   1.000
_cell.length_c   1.000
_cell.angle_alpha   90.00
_cell.angle_beta   90.00
_cell.angle_gamma   90.00
#
_symmetry.space_group_name_H-M   'P 1'
#
loop_
_entity.id
_entity.type
_entity.pdbx_description
1 polymer ?
#
loop_
_entity_poly.entity_id
_entity_poly.type
_entity_poly.pdbx_seq_one_letter_code
_entity_poly.pdbx_strand_id
1 'polypeptide(L)'
;GINMVVDDSVTGKITLNLREVSFKDALDLILKLKGLDYTEVSNILIIAQKELVEGYKKPITRIFELKNATAEGAKGILDSYVKEGARVNIVADARLNTLIVTGSKEEIEKLEEIIGKIDEELLTKNFKIDNAIDKDEIEAIRSMLSIIIPDEERRIIDTRQSEIIIKGTKEELKKVEELIPKLDKRATQMSIEIKIIEIDLTSGKELV
;
A
#
# COMPACT_ATOMS: atom_id res chain seq x y z
N GLY A 1 9.41 33.27 -29.43
CA GLY A 1 10.81 32.94 -29.11
C GLY A 1 10.83 32.26 -27.75
N ILE A 2 11.77 31.34 -27.52
CA ILE A 2 11.91 30.65 -26.22
C ILE A 2 12.98 31.38 -25.42
N ASN A 3 12.67 31.77 -24.18
CA ASN A 3 13.67 32.31 -23.26
C ASN A 3 14.36 31.15 -22.57
N MET A 4 15.69 31.11 -22.63
CA MET A 4 16.47 29.97 -22.12
C MET A 4 17.68 30.46 -21.33
N VAL A 5 17.91 29.80 -20.20
CA VAL A 5 19.08 29.97 -19.34
C VAL A 5 19.78 28.63 -19.26
N VAL A 6 21.08 28.62 -19.50
CA VAL A 6 21.91 27.43 -19.51
C VAL A 6 22.94 27.58 -18.41
N ASP A 7 23.01 26.60 -17.51
CA ASP A 7 23.97 26.58 -16.43
C ASP A 7 25.39 26.27 -16.95
N ASP A 8 26.43 26.78 -16.27
CA ASP A 8 27.83 26.57 -16.66
C ASP A 8 28.24 25.09 -16.70
N SER A 9 27.48 24.22 -16.02
CA SER A 9 27.64 22.77 -16.10
C SER A 9 27.37 22.16 -17.48
N VAL A 10 26.72 22.89 -18.39
CA VAL A 10 26.38 22.43 -19.73
C VAL A 10 27.57 22.66 -20.68
N THR A 11 28.47 21.69 -20.75
CA THR A 11 29.66 21.75 -21.62
C THR A 11 29.72 20.57 -22.60
N GLY A 12 30.28 20.83 -23.79
CA GLY A 12 30.59 19.81 -24.79
C GLY A 12 30.07 20.12 -26.19
N LYS A 13 30.52 19.32 -27.16
CA LYS A 13 30.03 19.33 -28.54
C LYS A 13 29.24 18.06 -28.82
N ILE A 14 28.14 18.21 -29.53
CA ILE A 14 27.29 17.12 -29.99
C ILE A 14 27.06 17.30 -31.49
N THR A 15 27.16 16.21 -32.25
CA THR A 15 26.80 16.17 -33.67
C THR A 15 25.55 15.30 -33.79
N LEU A 16 24.49 15.86 -34.37
CA LEU A 16 23.20 15.19 -34.50
C LEU A 16 22.78 15.18 -35.96
N ASN A 17 22.08 14.12 -36.34
CA ASN A 17 21.32 14.08 -37.57
C ASN A 17 19.83 13.95 -37.19
N LEU A 18 19.09 15.04 -37.35
CA LEU A 18 17.68 15.14 -36.97
C LEU A 18 16.83 15.04 -38.24
N ARG A 19 15.91 14.06 -38.29
CA ARG A 19 14.93 13.91 -39.38
C ARG A 19 13.54 13.82 -38.77
N GLU A 20 12.65 14.72 -39.17
CA GLU A 20 11.23 14.72 -38.76
C GLU A 20 10.98 14.69 -37.24
N VAL A 21 11.89 15.27 -36.44
CA VAL A 21 11.77 15.34 -34.98
C VAL A 21 11.35 16.73 -34.51
N SER A 22 10.51 16.78 -33.47
CA SER A 22 10.15 18.04 -32.84
C SER A 22 11.33 18.64 -32.06
N PHE A 23 11.31 19.96 -31.84
CA PHE A 23 12.33 20.64 -31.01
C PHE A 23 12.43 20.02 -29.61
N LYS A 24 11.29 19.66 -29.00
CA LYS A 24 11.23 19.08 -27.67
C LYS A 24 11.87 17.69 -27.64
N ASP A 25 11.58 16.85 -28.63
CA ASP A 25 12.14 15.49 -28.69
C ASP A 25 13.64 15.52 -28.96
N ALA A 26 14.09 16.43 -29.84
CA ALA A 26 15.50 16.65 -30.08
C ALA A 26 16.23 17.15 -28.82
N LEU A 27 15.64 18.09 -28.08
CA LEU A 27 16.19 18.59 -26.83
C LEU A 27 16.27 17.47 -25.78
N ASP A 28 15.20 16.71 -25.58
CA ASP A 28 15.15 15.61 -24.61
C ASP A 28 16.21 14.54 -24.91
N LEU A 29 16.42 14.22 -26.19
CA LEU A 29 17.49 13.30 -26.62
C LEU A 29 18.89 13.82 -26.25
N ILE A 30 19.16 15.11 -26.50
CA ILE A 30 20.45 15.74 -26.18
C ILE A 30 20.71 15.72 -24.69
N LEU A 31 19.71 16.09 -23.89
CA LEU A 31 19.81 16.17 -22.45
C LEU A 31 20.08 14.79 -21.83
N LYS A 32 19.33 13.76 -22.29
CA LYS A 32 19.55 12.37 -21.88
C LYS A 32 20.96 11.87 -22.17
N LEU A 33 21.53 12.18 -23.34
CA LEU A 33 22.90 11.77 -23.70
C LEU A 33 23.99 12.38 -22.82
N LYS A 34 23.71 13.53 -22.19
CA LYS A 34 24.67 14.27 -21.37
C LYS A 34 24.37 14.21 -19.87
N GLY A 35 23.34 13.47 -19.46
CA GLY A 35 22.90 13.44 -18.05
C GLY A 35 22.38 14.78 -17.55
N LEU A 36 21.93 15.63 -18.46
CA LEU A 36 21.33 16.92 -18.17
C LEU A 36 19.80 16.76 -18.10
N ASP A 37 19.15 17.72 -17.48
CA ASP A 37 17.69 17.82 -17.45
C ASP A 37 17.29 19.28 -17.70
N TYR A 38 15.99 19.53 -17.83
CA TYR A 38 15.48 20.90 -17.94
C TYR A 38 14.28 21.11 -17.02
N THR A 39 14.11 22.35 -16.57
CA THR A 39 12.90 22.77 -15.89
C THR A 39 12.42 24.12 -16.43
N GLU A 40 11.13 24.36 -16.36
CA GLU A 40 10.54 25.63 -16.77
C GLU A 40 10.11 26.40 -15.52
N VAL A 41 10.72 27.56 -15.32
CA VAL A 41 10.40 28.45 -14.20
C VAL A 41 10.04 29.82 -14.78
N SER A 42 8.80 30.25 -14.59
CA SER A 42 8.33 31.57 -15.00
C SER A 42 8.59 31.89 -16.48
N ASN A 43 8.25 30.96 -17.40
CA ASN A 43 8.42 31.09 -18.85
C ASN A 43 9.91 31.17 -19.30
N ILE A 44 10.83 30.72 -18.45
CA ILE A 44 12.24 30.54 -18.77
C ILE A 44 12.56 29.05 -18.67
N LEU A 45 13.14 28.53 -19.75
CA LEU A 45 13.68 27.18 -19.82
C LEU A 45 15.07 27.16 -19.19
N ILE A 46 15.23 26.48 -18.06
CA ILE A 46 16.52 26.30 -17.37
C ILE A 46 17.06 24.92 -17.71
N ILE A 47 18.28 24.86 -18.24
CA ILE A 47 18.98 23.60 -18.55
C ILE A 47 20.19 23.48 -17.64
N ALA A 48 20.28 22.38 -16.88
CA ALA A 48 21.39 22.10 -15.98
C ALA A 48 21.57 20.58 -15.80
N GLN A 49 22.59 20.17 -15.04
CA GLN A 49 22.69 18.78 -14.58
C GLN A 49 21.46 18.39 -13.76
N LYS A 50 21.04 17.13 -13.84
CA LYS A 50 19.81 16.63 -13.20
C LYS A 50 19.69 17.00 -11.72
N GLU A 51 20.80 16.95 -10.97
CA GLU A 51 20.85 17.29 -9.55
C GLU A 51 20.64 18.80 -9.27
N LEU A 52 21.15 19.65 -10.17
CA LEU A 52 20.96 21.10 -10.13
C LEU A 52 19.53 21.49 -10.53
N VAL A 53 18.95 20.81 -11.52
CA VAL A 53 17.55 21.02 -11.96
C VAL A 53 16.56 20.81 -10.83
N GLU A 54 16.76 19.79 -10.00
CA GLU A 54 15.97 19.56 -8.78
C GLU A 54 16.09 20.71 -7.76
N GLY A 55 17.19 21.47 -7.76
CA GLY A 55 17.35 22.67 -6.94
C GLY A 55 16.54 23.87 -7.44
N TYR A 56 16.26 23.94 -8.75
CA TYR A 56 15.44 25.00 -9.35
C TYR A 56 13.94 24.73 -9.21
N LYS A 57 13.53 23.47 -8.99
CA LYS A 57 12.15 23.11 -8.67
C LYS A 57 11.80 23.66 -7.28
N LYS A 58 10.95 24.68 -7.23
CA LYS A 58 10.47 25.20 -5.94
C LYS A 58 9.65 24.12 -5.22
N PRO A 59 9.92 23.84 -3.93
CA PRO A 59 9.08 22.95 -3.17
C PRO A 59 7.69 23.57 -3.04
N ILE A 60 6.67 22.77 -3.32
CA ILE A 60 5.28 23.14 -3.08
C ILE A 60 4.84 22.52 -1.75
N THR A 61 3.92 23.19 -1.06
CA THR A 61 3.30 22.65 0.15
C THR A 61 1.84 22.35 -0.14
N ARG A 62 1.40 21.16 0.23
CA ARG A 62 0.01 20.71 0.09
C ARG A 62 -0.48 20.19 1.43
N ILE A 63 -1.73 20.53 1.74
CA ILE A 63 -2.40 20.10 2.96
C ILE A 63 -3.40 19.02 2.57
N PHE A 64 -3.34 17.89 3.28
CA PHE A 64 -4.26 16.77 3.12
C PHE A 64 -5.05 16.62 4.41
N GLU A 65 -6.37 16.71 4.31
CA GLU A 65 -7.28 16.46 5.43
C GLU A 65 -7.64 14.97 5.46
N LEU A 66 -7.45 14.32 6.61
CA LEU A 66 -7.77 12.91 6.81
C LEU A 66 -9.12 12.79 7.53
N LYS A 67 -9.98 11.91 7.03
CA LYS A 67 -11.32 11.69 7.57
C LYS A 67 -11.44 10.40 8.38
N ASN A 68 -10.68 9.38 8.00
CA ASN A 68 -10.79 8.02 8.52
C ASN A 68 -9.52 7.60 9.26
N ALA A 69 -8.35 8.05 8.80
CA ALA A 69 -7.06 7.79 9.43
C ALA A 69 -6.62 8.94 10.36
N THR A 70 -5.77 8.64 11.34
CA THR A 70 -5.11 9.65 12.16
C THR A 70 -3.88 10.22 11.45
N ALA A 71 -3.65 11.53 11.60
CA ALA A 71 -2.49 12.20 11.02
C ALA A 71 -1.17 11.58 11.48
N GLU A 72 -1.03 11.19 12.75
CA GLU A 72 0.17 10.53 13.25
C GLU A 72 0.37 9.13 12.66
N GLY A 73 -0.71 8.34 12.56
CA GLY A 73 -0.67 7.00 11.99
C GLY A 73 -0.28 7.04 10.51
N ALA A 74 -0.90 7.95 9.76
CA ALA A 74 -0.58 8.17 8.35
C ALA A 74 0.86 8.66 8.17
N LYS A 75 1.34 9.59 9.01
CA LYS A 75 2.73 10.05 8.97
C LYS A 75 3.73 8.90 9.15
N GLY A 76 3.52 8.00 10.11
CA GLY A 76 4.42 6.86 10.32
C GLY A 76 4.55 5.94 9.10
N ILE A 77 3.43 5.72 8.39
CA ILE A 77 3.42 4.93 7.14
C ILE A 77 4.15 5.69 6.03
N LEU A 78 3.90 7.00 5.90
CA LEU A 78 4.52 7.83 4.85
C LEU A 78 6.02 8.00 5.07
N ASP A 79 6.48 8.18 6.31
CA ASP A 79 7.90 8.25 6.66
C ASP A 79 8.65 6.97 6.25
N SER A 80 7.98 5.81 6.29
CA SER A 80 8.56 4.53 5.84
C SER A 80 8.66 4.43 4.31
N TYR A 81 7.83 5.19 3.58
CA TYR A 81 7.81 5.22 2.13
C TYR A 81 8.79 6.24 1.54
N VAL A 82 9.01 7.34 2.25
CA VAL A 82 9.98 8.37 1.88
C VAL A 82 11.39 7.83 2.12
N LYS A 83 12.15 7.59 1.05
CA LYS A 83 13.54 7.14 1.16
C LYS A 83 14.40 8.21 1.84
N GLU A 84 15.33 7.76 2.68
CA GLU A 84 16.33 8.61 3.31
C GLU A 84 17.11 9.38 2.22
N GLY A 85 16.93 10.71 2.19
CA GLY A 85 17.50 11.60 1.15
C GLY A 85 16.48 12.26 0.21
N ALA A 86 15.19 11.92 0.27
CA ALA A 86 14.15 12.67 -0.44
C ALA A 86 13.99 14.09 0.16
N ARG A 87 13.76 15.09 -0.69
CA ARG A 87 13.51 16.48 -0.26
C ARG A 87 12.03 16.67 0.08
N VAL A 88 11.45 15.73 0.85
CA VAL A 88 10.06 15.79 1.29
C VAL A 88 10.02 15.94 2.79
N ASN A 89 9.30 16.95 3.26
CA ASN A 89 8.99 17.15 4.65
C ASN A 89 7.50 16.87 4.89
N ILE A 90 7.19 15.95 5.81
CA ILE A 90 5.84 15.55 6.17
C ILE A 90 5.61 15.90 7.64
N VAL A 91 4.61 16.74 7.90
CA VAL A 91 4.23 17.16 9.26
C VAL A 91 2.78 16.78 9.49
N ALA A 92 2.52 16.12 10.61
CA ALA A 92 1.16 15.82 11.07
C ALA A 92 0.70 16.92 12.03
N ASP A 93 -0.46 17.52 11.76
CA ASP A 93 -1.21 18.34 12.72
C ASP A 93 -2.33 17.50 13.33
N ALA A 94 -2.08 16.99 14.53
CA ALA A 94 -3.00 16.20 15.34
C ALA A 94 -4.33 16.90 15.63
N ARG A 95 -4.27 18.23 15.83
CA ARG A 95 -5.43 19.03 16.25
C ARG A 95 -6.43 19.19 15.12
N LEU A 96 -5.91 19.32 13.89
CA LEU A 96 -6.73 19.46 12.68
C LEU A 96 -6.89 18.12 11.93
N ASN A 97 -6.24 17.05 12.40
CA ASN A 97 -6.12 15.79 11.69
C ASN A 97 -5.69 15.96 10.22
N THR A 98 -4.67 16.81 9.99
CA THR A 98 -4.16 17.10 8.65
C THR A 98 -2.70 16.71 8.49
N LEU A 99 -2.33 16.33 7.28
CA LEU A 99 -0.95 16.15 6.85
C LEU A 99 -0.51 17.32 5.98
N ILE A 100 0.55 17.98 6.40
CA ILE A 100 1.21 19.04 5.65
C ILE A 100 2.43 18.43 4.98
N VAL A 101 2.38 18.31 3.66
CA VAL A 101 3.45 17.72 2.84
C VAL A 101 4.11 18.83 2.03
N THR A 102 5.41 18.99 2.20
CA THR A 102 6.23 19.94 1.43
C THR A 102 7.27 19.16 0.64
N GLY A 103 7.31 19.34 -0.68
CA GLY A 103 8.26 18.61 -1.54
C GLY A 103 8.12 18.99 -3.01
N SER A 104 8.73 18.20 -3.89
CA SER A 104 8.51 18.37 -5.33
C SER A 104 7.09 17.96 -5.73
N LYS A 105 6.58 18.51 -6.84
CA LYS A 105 5.24 18.18 -7.34
C LYS A 105 5.06 16.67 -7.58
N GLU A 106 6.06 16.03 -8.18
CA GLU A 106 6.03 14.60 -8.50
C GLU A 106 5.98 13.72 -7.24
N GLU A 107 6.66 14.13 -6.17
CA GLU A 107 6.63 13.40 -4.90
C GLU A 107 5.28 13.57 -4.20
N ILE A 108 4.71 14.79 -4.20
CA ILE A 108 3.40 15.04 -3.61
C ILE A 108 2.29 14.25 -4.33
N GLU A 109 2.33 14.18 -5.66
CA GLU A 109 1.35 13.39 -6.44
C GLU A 109 1.41 11.89 -6.07
N LYS A 110 2.61 11.34 -5.89
CA LYS A 110 2.78 9.95 -5.43
C LYS A 110 2.27 9.74 -4.00
N LEU A 111 2.53 10.69 -3.11
CA LEU A 111 2.07 10.61 -1.72
C LEU A 111 0.55 10.78 -1.62
N GLU A 112 -0.07 11.58 -2.48
CA GLU A 112 -1.53 11.72 -2.57
C GLU A 112 -2.22 10.39 -2.84
N GLU A 113 -1.70 9.58 -3.76
CA GLU A 113 -2.25 8.24 -4.03
C GLU A 113 -2.18 7.31 -2.81
N ILE A 114 -1.10 7.41 -2.04
CA ILE A 114 -0.89 6.58 -0.85
C ILE A 114 -1.79 7.07 0.30
N ILE A 115 -1.86 8.39 0.50
CA ILE A 115 -2.76 9.01 1.48
C ILE A 115 -4.20 8.60 1.19
N GLY A 116 -4.63 8.57 -0.07
CA GLY A 116 -5.96 8.12 -0.46
C GLY A 116 -6.26 6.66 -0.09
N LYS A 117 -5.25 5.78 -0.09
CA LYS A 117 -5.39 4.39 0.37
C LYS A 117 -5.38 4.28 1.90
N ILE A 118 -4.62 5.14 2.57
CA ILE A 118 -4.56 5.17 4.05
C ILE A 118 -5.87 5.70 4.62
N ASP A 119 -6.44 6.73 4.00
CA ASP A 119 -7.68 7.39 4.45
C ASP A 119 -8.96 6.70 3.93
N GLU A 120 -8.86 5.45 3.50
CA GLU A 120 -10.03 4.67 3.10
C GLU A 120 -10.90 4.34 4.33
N GLU A 121 -12.22 4.44 4.16
CA GLU A 121 -13.18 4.19 5.25
C GLU A 121 -13.16 2.71 5.65
N LEU A 122 -12.85 2.45 6.92
CA LEU A 122 -12.96 1.12 7.51
C LEU A 122 -14.36 0.93 8.08
N LEU A 123 -15.18 0.15 7.37
CA LEU A 123 -16.53 -0.21 7.78
C LEU A 123 -16.48 -1.41 8.74
N THR A 124 -17.40 -1.42 9.71
CA THR A 124 -17.59 -2.57 10.61
C THR A 124 -18.79 -3.38 10.13
N LYS A 125 -18.61 -4.69 9.94
CA LYS A 125 -19.69 -5.61 9.58
C LYS A 125 -19.63 -6.86 10.44
N ASN A 126 -20.80 -7.24 10.96
CA ASN A 126 -20.98 -8.47 11.71
C ASN A 126 -21.33 -9.60 10.77
N PHE A 127 -20.71 -10.75 10.97
CA PHE A 127 -20.97 -11.97 10.24
C PHE A 127 -21.34 -13.07 11.24
N LYS A 128 -22.49 -13.71 11.03
CA LYS A 128 -22.90 -14.86 11.83
C LYS A 128 -22.17 -16.10 11.37
N ILE A 129 -21.78 -16.93 12.33
CA ILE A 129 -21.25 -18.27 12.09
C ILE A 129 -22.31 -19.25 12.55
N ASP A 130 -22.85 -20.03 11.61
CA ASP A 130 -23.94 -20.95 11.91
C ASP A 130 -23.41 -22.36 12.27
N ASN A 131 -22.25 -22.77 11.75
CA ASN A 131 -21.77 -24.15 11.91
C ASN A 131 -20.45 -24.32 12.70
N ALA A 132 -19.68 -23.27 12.99
CA ALA A 132 -18.47 -23.39 13.80
C ALA A 132 -18.81 -23.44 15.30
N ILE A 133 -18.62 -24.61 15.92
CA ILE A 133 -18.99 -24.86 17.33
C ILE A 133 -17.71 -25.07 18.18
N ASP A 134 -16.64 -25.54 17.55
CA ASP A 134 -15.38 -25.89 18.23
C ASP A 134 -14.30 -24.81 18.12
N LYS A 135 -13.46 -24.73 19.15
CA LYS A 135 -12.36 -23.75 19.26
C LYS A 135 -11.36 -23.85 18.08
N ASP A 136 -11.13 -25.06 17.58
CA ASP A 136 -10.18 -25.31 16.49
C ASP A 136 -10.70 -24.80 15.13
N GLU A 137 -12.01 -24.85 14.91
CA GLU A 137 -12.65 -24.30 13.70
C GLU A 137 -12.60 -22.77 13.68
N ILE A 138 -12.82 -22.16 14.84
CA ILE A 138 -12.72 -20.71 15.02
C ILE A 138 -11.30 -20.21 14.73
N GLU A 139 -10.27 -20.94 15.17
CA GLU A 139 -8.88 -20.60 14.87
C GLU A 139 -8.51 -20.82 13.40
N ALA A 140 -9.07 -21.84 12.75
CA ALA A 140 -8.92 -22.03 11.31
C ALA A 140 -9.55 -20.88 10.51
N ILE A 141 -10.74 -20.41 10.91
CA ILE A 141 -11.39 -19.25 10.31
C ILE A 141 -10.55 -17.98 10.56
N ARG A 142 -10.06 -17.77 11.79
CA ARG A 142 -9.16 -16.65 12.14
C ARG A 142 -7.93 -16.62 11.22
N SER A 143 -7.29 -17.78 11.02
CA SER A 143 -6.11 -17.94 10.16
C SER A 143 -6.38 -17.72 8.68
N MET A 144 -7.58 -18.07 8.20
CA MET A 144 -7.95 -17.81 6.80
C MET A 144 -8.32 -16.33 6.58
N LEU A 145 -8.95 -15.68 7.56
CA LEU A 145 -9.28 -14.26 7.49
C LEU A 145 -8.04 -13.36 7.55
N SER A 146 -6.95 -13.80 8.18
CA SER A 146 -5.69 -13.05 8.20
C SER A 146 -5.05 -12.87 6.82
N ILE A 147 -5.45 -13.66 5.82
CA ILE A 147 -5.00 -13.49 4.42
C ILE A 147 -5.59 -12.21 3.80
N ILE A 148 -6.80 -11.83 4.21
CA ILE A 148 -7.53 -10.70 3.62
C ILE A 148 -7.32 -9.46 4.46
N ILE A 149 -7.44 -9.60 5.78
CA ILE A 149 -7.28 -8.52 6.73
C ILE A 149 -6.18 -8.99 7.67
N PRO A 150 -4.91 -8.60 7.49
CA PRO A 150 -3.80 -9.10 8.29
C PRO A 150 -3.82 -8.60 9.73
N ASP A 151 -4.37 -7.40 9.95
CA ASP A 151 -4.50 -6.77 11.26
C ASP A 151 -5.48 -7.54 12.17
N GLU A 152 -5.00 -8.00 13.31
CA GLU A 152 -5.79 -8.81 14.26
C GLU A 152 -6.79 -7.96 15.05
N GLU A 153 -6.50 -6.68 15.29
CA GLU A 153 -7.40 -5.76 15.99
C GLU A 153 -8.68 -5.48 15.16
N ARG A 154 -8.60 -5.74 13.86
CA ARG A 154 -9.72 -5.63 12.91
C ARG A 154 -10.59 -6.89 12.83
N ARG A 155 -10.20 -7.97 13.51
CA ARG A 155 -10.90 -9.26 13.50
C ARG A 155 -11.29 -9.68 14.91
N ILE A 156 -12.47 -9.24 15.34
CA ILE A 156 -13.00 -9.57 16.67
C ILE A 156 -13.94 -10.76 16.51
N ILE A 157 -13.74 -11.82 17.30
CA ILE A 157 -14.61 -13.00 17.31
C ILE A 157 -15.36 -13.03 18.64
N ASP A 158 -16.68 -12.89 18.58
CA ASP A 158 -17.58 -13.07 19.72
C ASP A 158 -18.07 -14.52 19.76
N THR A 159 -17.40 -15.34 20.56
CA THR A 159 -17.74 -16.76 20.77
C THR A 159 -19.02 -16.98 21.57
N ARG A 160 -19.54 -15.95 22.25
CA ARG A 160 -20.80 -16.05 22.98
C ARG A 160 -22.01 -15.89 22.06
N GLN A 161 -21.85 -15.11 21.00
CA GLN A 161 -22.90 -14.82 20.01
C GLN A 161 -22.70 -15.57 18.68
N SER A 162 -21.62 -16.35 18.57
CA SER A 162 -21.19 -16.97 17.31
C SER A 162 -21.11 -15.95 16.17
N GLU A 163 -20.51 -14.79 16.44
CA GLU A 163 -20.35 -13.70 15.46
C GLU A 163 -18.88 -13.33 15.27
N ILE A 164 -18.53 -12.99 14.03
CA ILE A 164 -17.27 -12.36 13.67
C ILE A 164 -17.54 -10.92 13.30
N ILE A 165 -16.96 -10.01 14.06
CA ILE A 165 -16.98 -8.57 13.79
C ILE A 165 -15.71 -8.24 13.04
N ILE A 166 -15.87 -7.81 11.79
CA ILE A 166 -14.76 -7.45 10.92
C ILE A 166 -14.80 -5.95 10.66
N LYS A 167 -13.66 -5.29 10.84
CA LYS A 167 -13.44 -3.90 10.47
C LYS A 167 -12.48 -3.83 9.29
N GLY A 168 -12.95 -3.40 8.12
CA GLY A 168 -12.15 -3.42 6.90
C GLY A 168 -12.69 -2.48 5.83
N THR A 169 -11.96 -2.38 4.72
CA THR A 169 -12.45 -1.65 3.54
C THR A 169 -13.66 -2.38 2.94
N LYS A 170 -14.43 -1.67 2.12
CA LYS A 170 -15.60 -2.26 1.46
C LYS A 170 -15.25 -3.50 0.62
N GLU A 171 -14.07 -3.50 0.00
CA GLU A 171 -13.61 -4.61 -0.83
C GLU A 171 -13.18 -5.82 0.02
N GLU A 172 -12.50 -5.58 1.14
CA GLU A 172 -12.16 -6.63 2.12
C GLU A 172 -13.42 -7.28 2.68
N LEU A 173 -14.40 -6.47 3.11
CA LEU A 173 -15.66 -6.97 3.65
C LEU A 173 -16.44 -7.82 2.65
N LYS A 174 -16.43 -7.44 1.36
CA LYS A 174 -17.08 -8.22 0.30
C LYS A 174 -16.40 -9.58 0.10
N LYS A 175 -15.06 -9.61 0.11
CA LYS A 175 -14.29 -10.87 0.02
C LYS A 175 -14.59 -11.77 1.22
N VAL A 176 -14.65 -11.21 2.43
CA VAL A 176 -15.00 -11.94 3.65
C VAL A 176 -16.43 -12.50 3.56
N GLU A 177 -17.39 -11.72 3.10
CA GLU A 177 -18.79 -12.14 2.91
C GLU A 177 -18.93 -13.33 1.96
N GLU A 178 -18.14 -13.38 0.88
CA GLU A 178 -18.13 -14.50 -0.06
C GLU A 178 -17.41 -15.75 0.47
N LEU A 179 -16.54 -15.58 1.48
CA LEU A 179 -15.71 -16.64 2.02
C LEU A 179 -16.32 -17.30 3.25
N ILE A 180 -16.93 -16.55 4.17
CA ILE A 180 -17.50 -17.08 5.41
C ILE A 180 -18.41 -18.30 5.16
N PRO A 181 -19.37 -18.27 4.20
CA PRO A 181 -20.22 -19.44 3.92
C PRO A 181 -19.46 -20.66 3.37
N LYS A 182 -18.30 -20.45 2.74
CA LYS A 182 -17.43 -21.53 2.22
C LYS A 182 -16.56 -22.13 3.32
N LEU A 183 -16.14 -21.30 4.28
CA LEU A 183 -15.35 -21.72 5.43
C LEU A 183 -16.22 -22.52 6.41
N ASP A 184 -17.44 -22.05 6.66
CA ASP A 184 -18.42 -22.69 7.55
C ASP A 184 -18.82 -24.11 7.06
N LYS A 185 -18.83 -24.36 5.74
CA LYS A 185 -19.06 -25.71 5.16
C LYS A 185 -17.84 -26.64 5.19
N ARG A 186 -16.62 -26.10 5.18
CA ARG A 186 -15.39 -26.90 5.18
C ARG A 186 -15.05 -27.43 6.57
N ALA A 187 -15.36 -26.65 7.61
CA ALA A 187 -15.19 -27.05 9.00
C ALA A 187 -15.91 -28.38 9.31
N THR A 188 -17.18 -28.50 8.92
CA THR A 188 -18.01 -29.71 9.09
C THR A 188 -17.49 -30.97 8.36
N GLN A 189 -16.67 -30.84 7.31
CA GLN A 189 -16.13 -31.99 6.57
C GLN A 189 -14.85 -32.58 7.18
N MET A 190 -14.18 -31.86 8.09
CA MET A 190 -12.99 -32.37 8.79
C MET A 190 -13.35 -33.16 10.06
N SER A 191 -14.58 -33.04 10.57
CA SER A 191 -15.16 -33.94 11.57
C SER A 191 -15.51 -35.31 10.95
N ILE A 192 -14.50 -36.06 10.52
CA ILE A 192 -14.66 -37.50 10.29
C ILE A 192 -14.36 -38.19 11.62
N GLU A 193 -15.41 -38.79 12.21
CA GLU A 193 -15.32 -39.75 13.32
C GLU A 193 -14.22 -40.79 13.03
N ILE A 194 -13.09 -40.71 13.74
CA ILE A 194 -12.21 -41.87 13.86
C ILE A 194 -12.82 -42.77 14.95
N LYS A 195 -13.80 -43.59 14.58
CA LYS A 195 -14.15 -44.76 15.41
C LYS A 195 -13.01 -45.76 15.29
N ILE A 196 -12.11 -45.73 16.27
CA ILE A 196 -11.15 -46.80 16.49
C ILE A 196 -11.96 -48.05 16.85
N ILE A 197 -12.03 -49.00 15.93
CA ILE A 197 -12.43 -50.37 16.27
C ILE A 197 -11.15 -51.06 16.73
N GLU A 198 -11.02 -51.30 18.04
CA GLU A 198 -10.03 -52.22 18.56
C GLU A 198 -10.28 -53.61 17.99
N ILE A 199 -9.35 -54.13 17.20
CA ILE A 199 -9.29 -55.54 16.86
C ILE A 199 -8.26 -56.15 17.81
N ASP A 200 -8.72 -56.84 18.85
CA ASP A 200 -7.87 -57.65 19.70
C ASP A 200 -7.31 -58.83 18.89
N LEU A 201 -6.05 -58.70 18.48
CA LEU A 201 -5.25 -59.76 17.88
C LEU A 201 -4.15 -60.16 18.87
N THR A 202 -4.54 -60.78 19.98
CA THR A 202 -3.60 -61.49 20.84
C THR A 202 -3.29 -62.86 20.22
N SER A 203 -2.20 -62.89 19.46
CA SER A 203 -1.56 -64.12 19.03
C SER A 203 -0.74 -64.74 20.17
N GLY A 204 -0.79 -66.08 20.30
CA GLY A 204 0.40 -66.87 20.68
C GLY A 204 0.40 -67.62 22.01
N LYS A 205 0.05 -68.91 21.93
CA LYS A 205 0.85 -70.09 22.37
C LYS A 205 1.21 -70.25 23.86
N GLU A 206 0.62 -71.28 24.49
CA GLU A 206 1.31 -72.11 25.50
C GLU A 206 1.08 -73.61 25.21
N LEU A 207 2.14 -74.39 25.44
CA LEU A 207 2.30 -75.82 25.20
C LEU A 207 1.88 -76.64 26.43
N VAL A 208 1.24 -77.80 26.22
CA VAL A 208 1.50 -79.04 26.98
C VAL A 208 1.39 -80.22 26.01
#